data_AF-A0AAD8DWR2-F1
#
_entry.id   AF-A0AAD8DWR2-F1
#
_cell.length_a   1.000
_cell.length_b   1.000
_cell.length_c   1.000
_cell.angle_alpha   90.00
_cell.angle_beta   90.00
_cell.angle_gamma   90.00
#
_symmetry.space_group_name_H-M   'P 1'
#
loop_
_entity.id
_entity.type
_entity.pdbx_description
1 polymer ?
#
loop_
_entity_poly.entity_id
_entity_poly.type
_entity_poly.pdbx_seq_one_letter_code
_entity_poly.pdbx_strand_id
1 'polypeptide(L)'
;MENSFDEDYVTEKLLTALQHNMVPIVYGGADYTRFLPPGSYIDARKHNITELAAKIDKLIQSPKDYSQYFWWKDYYSYHDPKEVENVCAMCEALHSNDMRYTFRSYHNFRDWWNPKGRCTKNEMMNEFDFSTNWAKFTKL
;
A
#
# COMPACT_ATOMS: atom_id res chain seq x y z
N MET A 1 -5.29 0.12 -9.85
CA MET A 1 -3.91 -0.12 -10.32
C MET A 1 -3.07 1.06 -9.91
N GLU A 2 -1.79 0.85 -9.62
CA GLU A 2 -0.88 1.93 -9.32
C GLU A 2 -0.25 2.48 -10.59
N ASN A 3 0.06 3.78 -10.56
CA ASN A 3 0.60 4.50 -11.71
C ASN A 3 2.12 4.32 -11.86
N SER A 4 2.79 3.74 -10.85
CA SER A 4 4.22 3.46 -10.88
C SER A 4 4.49 2.10 -10.23
N PHE A 5 5.57 1.47 -10.67
CA PHE A 5 6.08 0.23 -10.11
C PHE A 5 7.29 0.54 -9.24
N ASP A 6 7.02 0.84 -7.98
CA ASP A 6 8.01 1.09 -6.95
C ASP A 6 7.62 0.33 -5.67
N GLU A 7 8.62 -0.07 -4.90
CA GLU A 7 8.52 -0.95 -3.71
C GLU A 7 7.71 -0.32 -2.56
N ASP A 8 7.64 1.02 -2.53
CA ASP A 8 6.94 1.80 -1.51
C ASP A 8 5.72 2.56 -2.07
N TYR A 9 5.39 2.39 -3.36
CA TYR A 9 4.32 3.17 -3.99
C TYR A 9 2.96 2.47 -3.90
N VAL A 10 2.22 2.83 -2.86
CA VAL A 10 0.81 2.45 -2.61
C VAL A 10 0.01 3.72 -2.40
N THR A 11 -1.11 3.87 -3.12
CA THR A 11 -1.93 5.10 -3.10
C THR A 11 -3.33 4.87 -2.53
N GLU A 12 -4.13 5.93 -2.48
CA GLU A 12 -5.52 5.95 -1.99
C GLU A 12 -6.43 4.93 -2.68
N LYS A 13 -6.08 4.51 -3.91
CA LYS A 13 -6.84 3.54 -4.71
C LYS A 13 -7.08 2.23 -3.94
N LEU A 14 -6.12 1.82 -3.11
CA LEU A 14 -6.26 0.68 -2.23
C LEU A 14 -7.31 0.92 -1.14
N LEU A 15 -7.29 2.11 -0.52
CA LEU A 15 -8.21 2.49 0.55
C LEU A 15 -9.65 2.59 0.06
N THR A 16 -9.86 3.12 -1.15
CA THR A 16 -11.19 3.19 -1.76
C THR A 16 -11.86 1.80 -1.79
N ALA A 17 -11.14 0.75 -2.19
CA ALA A 17 -11.68 -0.60 -2.19
C ALA A 17 -12.06 -1.07 -0.77
N LEU A 18 -11.21 -0.81 0.21
CA LEU A 18 -11.41 -1.23 1.60
C LEU A 18 -12.60 -0.50 2.25
N GLN A 19 -12.76 0.80 1.99
CA GLN A 19 -13.88 1.64 2.45
C GLN A 19 -15.22 1.15 1.93
N HIS A 20 -15.24 0.60 0.71
CA HIS A 20 -16.46 0.08 0.07
C HIS A 20 -16.69 -1.42 0.27
N ASN A 21 -16.03 -2.04 1.26
CA ASN A 21 -16.15 -3.47 1.56
C ASN A 21 -15.83 -4.36 0.33
N MET A 22 -14.86 -3.95 -0.49
CA MET A 22 -14.42 -4.70 -1.66
C MET A 22 -13.06 -5.36 -1.38
N VAL A 23 -12.84 -6.53 -1.98
CA VAL A 23 -11.52 -7.16 -2.02
C VAL A 23 -10.64 -6.44 -3.05
N PRO A 24 -9.53 -5.80 -2.65
CA PRO A 24 -8.66 -5.11 -3.58
C PRO A 24 -7.91 -6.09 -4.49
N ILE A 25 -7.96 -5.84 -5.81
CA ILE A 25 -7.06 -6.45 -6.79
C ILE A 25 -5.98 -5.43 -7.10
N VAL A 26 -4.77 -5.67 -6.61
CA VAL A 26 -3.66 -4.73 -6.70
C VAL A 26 -2.72 -5.09 -7.85
N TYR A 27 -2.19 -4.06 -8.49
CA TYR A 27 -1.21 -4.19 -9.57
C TYR A 27 -0.27 -2.99 -9.47
N GLY A 28 0.90 -3.22 -8.89
CA GLY A 28 1.89 -2.20 -8.57
C GLY A 28 3.21 -2.80 -8.09
N GLY A 29 4.19 -1.95 -7.82
CA GLY A 29 5.55 -2.36 -7.45
C GLY A 29 5.71 -2.85 -6.01
N ALA A 30 4.77 -2.48 -5.15
CA ALA A 30 4.95 -2.52 -3.71
C ALA A 30 4.90 -3.93 -3.08
N ASP A 31 5.59 -4.09 -1.96
CA ASP A 31 5.35 -5.22 -1.07
C ASP A 31 4.12 -4.95 -0.18
N TYR A 32 2.96 -5.34 -0.69
CA TYR A 32 1.67 -5.14 -0.02
C TYR A 32 1.55 -5.82 1.35
N THR A 33 2.42 -6.80 1.69
CA THR A 33 2.39 -7.43 3.02
C THR A 33 2.77 -6.46 4.15
N ARG A 34 3.48 -5.38 3.81
CA ARG A 34 3.82 -4.28 4.73
C ARG A 34 2.65 -3.35 5.04
N PHE A 35 1.62 -3.36 4.19
CA PHE A 35 0.52 -2.39 4.24
C PHE A 35 -0.83 -3.04 4.54
N LEU A 36 -1.02 -4.32 4.19
CA LEU A 36 -2.29 -5.03 4.28
C LEU A 36 -2.16 -6.34 5.07
N PRO A 37 -3.17 -6.71 5.86
CA PRO A 37 -3.26 -8.02 6.47
C PRO A 37 -3.14 -9.14 5.41
N PRO A 38 -2.37 -10.22 5.66
CA PRO A 38 -2.23 -11.32 4.71
C PRO A 38 -3.59 -11.91 4.28
N GLY A 39 -3.75 -12.15 2.98
CA GLY A 39 -4.99 -12.72 2.43
C GLY A 39 -6.18 -11.75 2.37
N SER A 40 -5.99 -10.45 2.62
CA SER A 40 -7.04 -9.44 2.46
C SER A 40 -7.17 -8.87 1.04
N TYR A 41 -6.26 -9.23 0.14
CA TYR A 41 -6.14 -8.69 -1.22
C TYR A 41 -5.65 -9.75 -2.21
N ILE A 42 -5.78 -9.45 -3.51
CA ILE A 42 -5.24 -10.26 -4.60
C ILE A 42 -4.15 -9.45 -5.31
N ASP A 43 -2.92 -9.94 -5.28
CA ASP A 43 -1.82 -9.38 -6.05
C ASP A 43 -1.84 -9.95 -7.47
N ALA A 44 -2.26 -9.13 -8.44
CA ALA A 44 -2.37 -9.53 -9.84
C ALA A 44 -1.02 -9.90 -10.46
N ARG A 45 0.11 -9.44 -9.91
CA ARG A 45 1.45 -9.80 -10.42
C ARG A 45 1.86 -11.24 -10.09
N LYS A 46 1.19 -11.88 -9.13
CA LYS A 46 1.46 -13.26 -8.72
C LYS A 46 0.69 -14.30 -9.53
N HIS A 47 -0.04 -13.87 -10.54
CA HIS A 47 -0.91 -14.70 -11.37
C HIS A 47 -0.70 -14.35 -12.84
N ASN A 48 -0.81 -15.33 -13.73
CA ASN A 48 -1.06 -14.99 -15.13
C ASN A 48 -2.52 -14.53 -15.32
N ILE A 49 -2.81 -13.89 -16.46
CA ILE A 49 -4.13 -13.28 -16.69
C ILE A 49 -5.28 -14.31 -16.67
N THR A 50 -5.04 -15.53 -17.15
CA THR A 50 -6.04 -16.60 -17.20
C THR A 50 -6.34 -17.15 -15.81
N GLU A 51 -5.31 -17.37 -15.00
CA GLU A 51 -5.43 -17.77 -13.59
C GLU A 51 -6.15 -16.69 -12.78
N LEU A 52 -5.79 -15.42 -12.98
CA LEU A 52 -6.42 -14.31 -12.29
C LEU A 52 -7.92 -14.24 -12.63
N ALA A 53 -8.27 -14.33 -13.92
CA ALA A 53 -9.65 -14.33 -14.37
C ALA A 53 -10.44 -15.51 -13.78
N ALA A 54 -9.89 -16.74 -13.82
CA ALA A 54 -10.52 -17.92 -13.24
C ALA A 54 -10.71 -17.81 -11.71
N LYS A 55 -9.73 -17.22 -11.02
CA LYS A 55 -9.84 -16.96 -9.57
C LYS A 55 -10.94 -15.95 -9.26
N ILE A 56 -11.03 -14.86 -10.03
CA ILE A 56 -12.09 -13.84 -9.88
C ILE A 56 -13.47 -14.47 -10.12
N ASP A 57 -13.62 -15.24 -11.20
CA ASP A 57 -14.86 -15.93 -11.54
C ASP A 57 -15.32 -16.88 -10.42
N LYS A 58 -14.39 -17.69 -9.88
CA LYS A 58 -14.66 -18.57 -8.74
C LYS A 58 -15.13 -17.79 -7.50
N LEU A 59 -14.51 -16.64 -7.20
CA LEU A 59 -14.87 -15.82 -6.04
C LEU A 59 -16.25 -15.18 -6.20
N ILE A 60 -16.62 -14.77 -7.42
CA ILE A 60 -17.97 -14.25 -7.73
C ILE A 60 -19.03 -15.32 -7.45
N GLN A 61 -18.74 -16.58 -7.78
CA GLN A 61 -19.67 -17.70 -7.61
C GLN A 61 -19.74 -18.24 -6.17
N SER A 62 -18.76 -17.91 -5.31
CA SER A 62 -18.63 -18.45 -3.95
C SER A 62 -18.60 -17.34 -2.90
N PRO A 63 -19.77 -16.91 -2.38
CA PRO A 63 -19.84 -15.92 -1.29
C PRO A 63 -19.04 -16.33 -0.05
N LYS A 64 -18.97 -17.63 0.22
CA LYS A 64 -18.16 -18.18 1.32
C LYS A 64 -16.68 -17.88 1.13
N ASP A 65 -16.12 -18.18 -0.04
CA ASP A 65 -14.70 -17.95 -0.31
C ASP A 65 -14.39 -16.45 -0.39
N TYR A 66 -15.30 -15.65 -0.95
CA TYR A 66 -15.18 -14.19 -0.98
C TYR A 66 -15.14 -13.59 0.43
N SER A 67 -16.02 -14.05 1.33
CA SER A 67 -16.10 -13.54 2.70
C SER A 67 -14.83 -13.75 3.53
N GLN A 68 -14.02 -14.77 3.19
CA GLN A 68 -12.76 -15.05 3.89
C GLN A 68 -11.75 -13.92 3.76
N TYR A 69 -11.82 -13.09 2.70
CA TYR A 69 -10.92 -11.94 2.54
C TYR A 69 -11.16 -10.81 3.55
N PHE A 70 -12.25 -10.87 4.31
CA PHE A 70 -12.61 -9.84 5.30
C PHE A 70 -12.32 -10.23 6.75
N TRP A 71 -11.64 -11.36 6.98
CA TRP A 71 -11.28 -11.84 8.33
C TRP A 71 -10.57 -10.76 9.17
N TRP A 72 -9.79 -9.90 8.51
CA TRP A 72 -9.00 -8.88 9.17
C TRP A 72 -9.84 -7.80 9.84
N LYS A 73 -11.10 -7.61 9.46
CA LYS A 73 -11.96 -6.56 10.04
C LYS A 73 -12.24 -6.78 11.52
N ASP A 74 -12.15 -8.02 12.00
CA ASP A 74 -12.30 -8.35 13.41
C ASP A 74 -11.04 -8.03 14.23
N TYR A 75 -9.90 -7.78 13.57
CA TYR A 75 -8.60 -7.64 14.23
C TYR A 75 -7.84 -6.38 13.85
N TYR A 76 -8.26 -5.64 12.82
CA TYR A 76 -7.56 -4.47 12.32
C TYR A 76 -8.53 -3.36 11.94
N SER A 77 -8.14 -2.12 12.26
CA SER A 77 -8.71 -0.90 11.69
C SER A 77 -7.66 -0.19 10.82
N TYR A 78 -8.11 0.68 9.93
CA TYR A 78 -7.25 1.67 9.30
C TYR A 78 -7.82 3.07 9.57
N HIS A 79 -6.93 4.05 9.69
CA HIS A 79 -7.30 5.44 9.96
C HIS A 79 -6.73 6.34 8.88
N ASP A 80 -7.51 7.34 8.45
CA ASP A 80 -6.98 8.41 7.60
C ASP A 80 -5.96 9.21 8.44
N PRO A 81 -4.70 9.38 7.98
CA PRO A 81 -3.67 10.16 8.64
C PRO A 81 -4.07 11.61 8.86
N LYS A 82 -5.07 12.13 8.13
CA LYS A 82 -5.68 13.44 8.41
C LYS A 82 -6.49 13.44 9.69
N GLU A 83 -7.07 12.29 10.07
CA GLU A 83 -7.79 12.11 11.33
C GLU A 83 -6.83 11.86 12.51
N VAL A 84 -5.58 11.48 12.22
CA VAL A 84 -4.55 11.24 13.22
C VAL A 84 -3.53 12.38 13.16
N GLU A 85 -3.71 13.43 13.98
CA GLU A 85 -2.73 14.51 14.06
C GLU A 85 -1.37 13.99 14.58
N ASN A 86 -0.50 13.64 13.65
CA ASN A 86 0.82 13.07 13.93
C ASN A 86 1.88 14.15 14.23
N VAL A 87 1.48 15.42 14.37
CA VAL A 87 2.39 16.55 14.58
C VAL A 87 3.13 16.39 15.91
N CYS A 88 2.44 15.99 16.99
CA CYS A 88 3.09 15.76 18.28
C CYS A 88 4.09 14.61 18.23
N ALA A 89 3.75 13.49 17.58
CA ALA A 89 4.67 12.35 17.42
C ALA A 89 5.92 12.73 16.60
N MET A 90 5.74 13.55 15.57
CA MET A 90 6.86 14.13 14.81
C MET A 90 7.72 15.04 15.69
N CYS A 91 7.12 15.95 16.45
CA CYS A 91 7.83 16.84 17.37
C CYS A 91 8.62 16.05 18.43
N GLU A 92 8.03 15.00 19.00
CA GLU A 92 8.70 14.10 19.94
C GLU A 92 9.89 13.41 19.29
N ALA A 93 9.71 12.84 18.09
CA ALA A 93 10.77 12.18 17.35
C ALA A 93 11.93 13.15 17.06
N LEU A 94 11.64 14.36 16.59
CA LEU A 94 12.65 15.41 16.31
C LEU A 94 13.39 15.86 17.58
N HIS A 95 12.75 15.75 18.76
CA HIS A 95 13.35 16.10 20.04
C HIS A 95 13.99 14.92 20.78
N SER A 96 13.93 13.71 20.22
CA SER A 96 14.62 12.55 20.78
C SER A 96 16.15 12.72 20.69
N ASN A 97 16.88 12.14 21.64
CA ASN A 97 18.35 12.14 21.61
C ASN A 97 18.91 11.47 20.35
N ASP A 98 18.22 10.44 19.83
CA ASP A 98 18.61 9.75 18.61
C ASP A 98 18.66 10.71 17.41
N MET A 99 17.60 11.47 17.17
CA MET A 99 17.59 12.47 16.08
C MET A 99 18.46 13.70 16.37
N ARG A 100 18.58 14.13 17.63
CA ARG A 100 19.38 15.32 17.98
C ARG A 100 20.88 15.11 17.78
N TYR A 101 21.37 13.90 18.04
CA TYR A 101 22.81 13.61 18.01
C TYR A 101 23.24 12.80 16.79
N THR A 102 22.30 12.25 16.01
CA THR A 102 22.61 11.56 14.75
C THR A 102 22.60 12.54 13.57
N PHE A 103 23.77 12.92 13.08
CA PHE A 103 23.89 13.68 11.83
C PHE A 103 23.92 12.73 10.63
N ARG A 104 23.00 12.90 9.67
CA ARG A 104 23.01 12.18 8.39
C ARG A 104 23.11 13.18 7.25
N SER A 105 24.16 13.06 6.44
CA SER A 105 24.33 13.83 5.21
C SER A 105 24.56 12.90 4.03
N TYR A 106 23.85 13.12 2.93
CA TYR A 106 24.00 12.37 1.70
C TYR A 106 24.55 13.31 0.62
N HIS A 107 25.77 13.04 0.15
CA HIS A 107 26.41 13.87 -0.88
C HIS A 107 25.65 13.85 -2.21
N ASN A 108 25.05 12.70 -2.54
CA ASN A 108 24.17 12.57 -3.69
C ASN A 108 22.78 12.15 -3.20
N PHE A 109 21.98 13.15 -2.83
CA PHE A 109 20.61 12.93 -2.37
C PHE A 109 19.77 12.16 -3.39
N ARG A 110 19.96 12.44 -4.69
CA ARG A 110 19.21 11.78 -5.78
C ARG A 110 19.44 10.28 -5.78
N ASP A 111 20.68 9.84 -5.66
CA ASP A 111 21.04 8.42 -5.70
C ASP A 111 20.60 7.69 -4.42
N TRP A 112 20.65 8.36 -3.27
CA TRP A 112 20.14 7.82 -2.01
C TRP A 112 18.60 7.70 -2.00
N TRP A 113 17.91 8.77 -2.40
CA TRP A 113 16.45 8.86 -2.37
C TRP A 113 15.79 8.04 -3.48
N ASN A 114 16.40 7.96 -4.66
CA ASN A 114 15.87 7.24 -5.80
C ASN A 114 17.01 6.55 -6.58
N PRO A 115 17.57 5.46 -6.03
CA PRO A 115 18.62 4.70 -6.70
C PRO A 115 18.09 4.12 -8.01
N LYS A 116 18.98 4.02 -9.00
CA LYS A 116 18.64 3.44 -10.31
C LYS A 116 18.07 2.02 -10.13
N GLY A 117 16.93 1.76 -10.77
CA GLY A 117 16.28 0.45 -10.74
C GLY A 117 15.24 0.27 -9.64
N ARG A 118 15.06 1.24 -8.71
CA ARG A 118 13.97 1.19 -7.72
C ARG A 118 12.59 1.32 -8.37
N CYS A 119 12.41 2.34 -9.22
CA CYS A 119 11.21 2.45 -10.04
C CYS A 119 11.43 1.74 -11.38
N THR A 120 10.67 0.68 -11.67
CA THR A 120 10.63 0.12 -13.02
C THR A 120 9.61 0.92 -13.83
N LYS A 121 10.04 1.53 -14.95
CA LYS A 121 9.09 2.13 -15.90
C LYS A 121 8.23 1.02 -16.47
N ASN A 122 6.91 1.15 -16.38
CA ASN A 122 6.00 0.29 -17.08
C ASN A 122 5.51 1.00 -18.35
N GLU A 123 5.54 0.33 -19.49
CA GLU A 123 5.22 0.90 -20.81
C GLU A 123 3.70 1.09 -21.03
N MET A 124 2.87 0.80 -20.01
CA MET A 124 1.40 0.71 -20.14
C MET A 124 0.60 1.78 -19.40
N MET A 125 1.20 2.68 -18.61
CA MET A 125 0.44 3.59 -17.72
C MET A 125 0.94 5.04 -17.80
N ASN A 126 0.80 5.66 -18.97
CA ASN A 126 0.89 7.12 -19.12
C ASN A 126 -0.53 7.70 -19.07
N GLU A 127 -1.03 8.03 -17.87
CA GLU A 127 -1.88 9.20 -17.58
C GLU A 127 -2.59 9.05 -16.23
N PHE A 128 -2.79 10.20 -15.59
CA PHE A 128 -3.48 10.50 -14.32
C PHE A 128 -2.65 10.51 -13.03
N ASP A 129 -2.34 11.73 -12.62
CA ASP A 129 -1.87 12.13 -11.28
C ASP A 129 -3.07 12.49 -10.40
N PHE A 130 -3.13 11.95 -9.17
CA PHE A 130 -3.93 12.52 -8.08
C PHE A 130 -3.31 12.21 -6.71
N SER A 131 -3.54 13.17 -5.80
CA SER A 131 -2.99 13.36 -4.46
C SER A 131 -3.08 12.15 -3.52
N THR A 132 -2.02 11.95 -2.75
CA THR A 132 -1.83 10.91 -1.73
C THR A 132 -2.53 11.20 -0.40
N ASN A 133 -3.37 10.27 0.05
CA ASN A 133 -3.62 10.01 1.48
C ASN A 133 -3.33 8.52 1.73
N TRP A 134 -2.47 8.22 2.71
CA TRP A 134 -2.19 6.84 3.13
C TRP A 134 -3.18 6.44 4.23
N ALA A 135 -3.18 5.20 4.72
CA ALA A 135 -3.83 4.83 5.99
C ALA A 135 -2.99 3.75 6.66
N LYS A 136 -2.88 3.81 7.99
CA LYS A 136 -2.12 2.82 8.75
C LYS A 136 -3.05 1.75 9.29
N PHE A 137 -2.82 0.50 8.89
CA PHE A 137 -3.48 -0.63 9.54
C PHE A 137 -2.93 -0.80 10.95
N THR A 138 -3.83 -0.80 11.92
CA THR A 138 -3.52 -0.95 13.34
C THR A 138 -4.31 -2.14 13.86
N LYS A 139 -3.66 -3.01 14.62
CA LYS A 139 -4.34 -4.13 15.26
C LYS A 139 -5.26 -3.59 16.35
N LEU A 140 -6.50 -4.07 16.40
CA LEU A 140 -7.48 -3.78 17.44
C LEU A 140 -7.04 -4.32 18.81
#